data_AF-A0A919M409-F1
#
_entry.id   AF-A0A919M409-F1
#
_cell.length_a   1.000
_cell.length_b   1.000
_cell.length_c   1.000
_cell.angle_alpha   90.00
_cell.angle_beta   90.00
_cell.angle_gamma   90.00
#
_symmetry.space_group_name_H-M   'P 1'
#
loop_
_entity.id
_entity.type
_entity.pdbx_description
1 polymer ?
#
loop_
_entity_poly.entity_id
_entity_poly.type
_entity_poly.pdbx_seq_one_letter_code
_entity_poly.pdbx_strand_id
1 'polypeptide(L)'
;MPTFEGMDLNQWKEDKNGCKKERLKMLTPFRDQQDKLKGLSEDKIIALLGRPDQNELYKRNQKFYKYFIEPGNSCETDSASLMLTIRFNAMGLAKEINFVSED
;
A
#
# COMPACT_ATOMS: atom_id res chain seq x y z
N MET A 1 -3.86 -4.90 16.54
CA MET A 1 -3.59 -4.74 15.09
C MET A 1 -4.62 -5.57 14.34
N PRO A 2 -5.20 -5.11 13.22
CA PRO A 2 -6.12 -5.93 12.43
C PRO A 2 -5.40 -7.13 11.81
N THR A 3 -6.14 -8.20 11.58
CA THR A 3 -5.70 -9.38 10.82
C THR A 3 -6.27 -9.33 9.41
N PHE A 4 -5.52 -9.85 8.43
CA PHE A 4 -5.92 -9.95 7.03
C PHE A 4 -5.95 -11.42 6.62
N GLU A 5 -7.14 -11.95 6.36
CA GLU A 5 -7.33 -13.32 5.94
C GLU A 5 -6.88 -13.49 4.48
N GLY A 6 -6.25 -14.62 4.15
CA GLY A 6 -5.74 -14.87 2.79
C GLY A 6 -4.53 -14.02 2.39
N MET A 7 -3.86 -13.37 3.35
CA MET A 7 -2.68 -12.55 3.11
C MET A 7 -1.49 -13.03 3.93
N ASP A 8 -0.33 -13.15 3.27
CA ASP A 8 0.96 -13.29 3.95
C ASP A 8 1.63 -11.91 4.07
N LEU A 9 1.42 -11.27 5.22
CA LEU A 9 1.96 -9.94 5.47
C LEU A 9 3.49 -9.92 5.59
N ASN A 10 4.16 -11.06 5.77
CA ASN A 10 5.61 -11.12 5.72
C ASN A 10 6.08 -11.07 4.25
N GLN A 11 5.49 -11.88 3.37
CA GLN A 11 5.78 -11.81 1.93
C GLN A 11 5.43 -10.45 1.33
N TRP A 12 4.33 -9.83 1.77
CA TRP A 12 3.96 -8.46 1.39
C TRP A 12 5.09 -7.45 1.66
N LYS A 13 5.70 -7.52 2.85
CA LYS A 13 6.78 -6.61 3.28
C LYS A 13 8.08 -6.85 2.51
N GLU A 14 8.35 -8.10 2.14
CA GLU A 14 9.54 -8.50 1.40
C GLU A 14 9.46 -8.23 -0.11
N ASP A 15 8.27 -7.89 -0.61
CA ASP A 15 8.01 -7.56 -2.01
C ASP A 15 8.11 -6.05 -2.27
N LYS A 16 9.30 -5.49 -2.06
CA LYS A 16 9.59 -4.06 -2.29
C LYS A 16 9.27 -3.68 -3.73
N ASN A 17 8.55 -2.57 -3.91
CA ASN A 17 8.11 -2.06 -5.21
C ASN A 17 7.29 -3.07 -6.04
N GLY A 18 6.75 -4.14 -5.44
CA GLY A 18 5.99 -5.18 -6.15
C GLY A 18 6.82 -6.05 -7.09
N CYS A 19 8.15 -5.99 -7.07
CA CYS A 19 9.00 -6.65 -8.07
C CYS A 19 8.89 -8.18 -8.08
N LYS A 20 8.52 -8.81 -6.96
CA LYS A 20 8.34 -10.27 -6.83
C LYS A 20 6.90 -10.71 -7.13
N LYS A 21 5.98 -9.78 -7.37
CA LYS A 21 4.55 -10.05 -7.64
C LYS A 21 3.85 -10.81 -6.51
N GLU A 22 4.36 -10.77 -5.28
CA GLU A 22 3.71 -11.40 -4.13
C GLU A 22 2.50 -10.59 -3.67
N ARG A 23 2.60 -9.24 -3.72
CA ARG A 23 1.46 -8.36 -3.41
C ARG A 23 0.31 -8.55 -4.37
N LEU A 24 0.61 -8.77 -5.66
CA LEU A 24 -0.40 -9.05 -6.69
C LEU A 24 -1.23 -10.31 -6.38
N LYS A 25 -0.60 -11.38 -5.89
CA LYS A 25 -1.30 -12.62 -5.49
C LYS A 25 -2.30 -12.38 -4.35
N MET A 26 -2.09 -11.33 -3.55
CA MET A 26 -2.92 -10.97 -2.41
C MET A 26 -3.94 -9.85 -2.72
N LEU A 27 -4.04 -9.40 -3.98
CA LEU A 27 -4.85 -8.24 -4.34
C LEU A 27 -6.33 -8.42 -4.00
N THR A 28 -6.93 -9.55 -4.36
CA THR A 28 -8.34 -9.86 -4.06
C THR A 28 -8.63 -9.85 -2.56
N PRO A 29 -7.97 -10.67 -1.72
CA PRO A 29 -8.23 -10.65 -0.28
C PRO A 29 -7.88 -9.30 0.37
N PHE A 30 -6.93 -8.54 -0.17
CA PHE A 30 -6.69 -7.17 0.30
C PHE A 30 -7.89 -6.28 0.04
N ARG A 31 -8.39 -6.22 -1.20
CA ARG A 31 -9.51 -5.36 -1.59
C ARG A 31 -10.75 -5.63 -0.74
N ASP A 32 -11.04 -6.88 -0.45
CA ASP A 32 -12.17 -7.29 0.39
C ASP A 32 -12.05 -6.80 1.85
N GLN A 33 -10.83 -6.48 2.30
CA GLN A 33 -10.51 -6.16 3.67
C GLN A 33 -9.87 -4.77 3.85
N GLN A 34 -9.75 -3.98 2.77
CA GLN A 34 -8.99 -2.71 2.75
C GLN A 34 -9.51 -1.68 3.78
N ASP A 35 -10.79 -1.75 4.12
CA ASP A 35 -11.43 -0.87 5.10
C ASP A 35 -10.86 -1.06 6.52
N LYS A 36 -10.24 -2.21 6.81
CA LYS A 36 -9.51 -2.44 8.08
C LYS A 36 -8.33 -1.48 8.27
N LEU A 37 -7.87 -0.81 7.21
CA LEU A 37 -6.83 0.20 7.28
C LEU A 37 -7.34 1.57 7.72
N LYS A 38 -8.63 1.88 7.54
CA LYS A 38 -9.19 3.20 7.87
C LYS A 38 -9.06 3.46 9.38
N GLY A 39 -8.61 4.66 9.72
CA GLY A 39 -8.38 5.10 11.10
C GLY A 39 -7.09 4.58 11.74
N LEU A 40 -6.29 3.74 11.05
CA LEU A 40 -4.96 3.40 11.54
C LEU A 40 -4.00 4.59 11.44
N SER A 41 -3.12 4.73 12.43
CA SER A 41 -2.02 5.69 12.36
C SER A 41 -0.94 5.21 11.39
N GLU A 42 -0.10 6.13 10.93
CA GLU A 42 1.07 5.83 10.11
C GLU A 42 1.93 4.69 10.64
N ASP A 43 2.27 4.71 11.93
CA ASP A 43 3.09 3.66 12.57
C ASP A 43 2.40 2.29 12.54
N LYS A 44 1.06 2.26 12.68
CA LYS A 44 0.29 1.01 12.57
C LYS A 44 0.29 0.52 11.13
N ILE A 45 0.16 1.42 10.15
CA ILE A 45 0.29 1.06 8.74
C ILE A 45 1.68 0.48 8.46
N ILE A 46 2.75 1.10 8.96
CA ILE A 46 4.12 0.60 8.79
C ILE A 46 4.32 -0.76 9.48
N ALA A 47 3.80 -0.93 10.69
CA ALA A 47 3.89 -2.20 11.40
C ALA A 47 3.17 -3.33 10.64
N LEU A 48 2.06 -3.01 9.97
CA LEU A 48 1.25 -3.98 9.23
C LEU A 48 1.82 -4.30 7.85
N LEU A 49 2.06 -3.27 7.02
CA LEU A 49 2.39 -3.38 5.61
C LEU A 49 3.87 -3.18 5.29
N GLY A 50 4.68 -2.80 6.28
CA GLY A 50 6.06 -2.40 6.09
C GLY A 50 6.19 -0.93 5.69
N ARG A 51 7.42 -0.51 5.37
CA ARG A 51 7.65 0.85 4.86
C ARG A 51 7.00 0.98 3.47
N PRO A 52 6.36 2.12 3.17
CA PRO A 52 5.83 2.35 1.83
C PRO A 52 6.97 2.44 0.82
N ASP A 53 6.67 2.09 -0.43
CA ASP A 53 7.61 2.23 -1.53
C ASP A 53 7.82 3.72 -1.87
N GLN A 54 6.75 4.52 -1.76
CA GLN A 54 6.82 5.97 -1.84
C GLN A 54 6.07 6.63 -0.68
N ASN A 55 6.68 7.68 -0.13
CA ASN A 55 6.08 8.53 0.90
C ASN A 55 6.06 9.97 0.38
N GLU A 56 4.87 10.45 0.02
CA GLU A 56 4.68 11.77 -0.57
C GLU A 56 4.06 12.73 0.45
N LEU A 57 4.69 13.90 0.58
CA LEU A 57 4.13 15.06 1.26
C LEU A 57 3.62 16.02 0.18
N TYR A 58 2.29 16.06 0.00
CA TYR A 58 1.63 16.88 -1.00
C TYR A 58 1.17 18.24 -0.46
N LYS A 59 0.68 19.11 -1.36
CA LYS A 59 0.17 20.44 -1.02
C LYS A 59 -0.92 20.34 0.06
N ARG A 60 -0.93 21.30 1.00
CA ARG A 60 -1.86 21.42 2.14
C ARG A 60 -1.70 20.33 3.22
N ASN A 61 -0.48 19.90 3.53
CA ASN A 61 -0.18 18.89 4.55
C ASN A 61 -0.89 17.54 4.34
N GLN A 62 -1.11 17.17 3.08
CA GLN A 62 -1.64 15.85 2.76
C GLN A 62 -0.49 14.87 2.62
N LYS A 63 -0.59 13.74 3.32
CA LYS A 63 0.43 12.70 3.30
C LYS A 63 -0.11 11.44 2.65
N PHE A 64 0.71 10.82 1.81
CA PHE A 64 0.36 9.60 1.09
C PHE A 64 1.44 8.55 1.29
N TYR A 65 1.01 7.35 1.61
CA TYR A 65 1.82 6.14 1.47
C TYR A 65 1.37 5.41 0.22
N LYS A 66 2.33 5.04 -0.63
CA LYS A 66 2.08 4.25 -1.83
C LYS A 66 2.84 2.93 -1.77
N TYR A 67 2.17 1.87 -2.20
CA TYR A 67 2.71 0.53 -2.33
C TYR A 67 2.38 0.02 -3.73
N PHE A 68 3.39 -0.31 -4.51
CA PHE A 68 3.23 -0.99 -5.79
C PHE A 68 2.68 -2.40 -5.56
N ILE A 69 1.58 -2.74 -6.25
CA ILE A 69 0.96 -4.07 -6.25
C ILE A 69 1.50 -4.88 -7.42
N GLU A 70 1.58 -4.25 -8.58
CA GLU A 70 2.31 -4.74 -9.75
C GLU A 70 3.73 -4.15 -9.76
N PRO A 71 4.69 -4.75 -10.47
CA PRO A 71 6.06 -4.25 -10.53
C PRO A 71 6.11 -2.78 -10.98
N GLY A 72 6.66 -1.92 -10.13
CA GLY A 72 6.88 -0.51 -10.45
C GLY A 72 8.03 -0.27 -11.45
N ASN A 73 8.15 0.96 -11.95
CA ASN A 73 9.23 1.37 -12.89
C ASN A 73 10.67 1.14 -12.37
N SER A 74 10.85 0.95 -11.07
CA SER A 74 12.15 0.59 -10.49
C SER A 74 12.53 -0.88 -10.65
N CYS A 75 11.58 -1.74 -11.05
CA CYS A 75 11.82 -3.14 -11.35
C CYS A 75 12.27 -3.29 -12.81
N GLU A 76 13.00 -4.35 -13.15
CA GLU A 76 13.46 -4.64 -14.52
C GLU A 76 12.31 -5.17 -15.42
N THR A 77 11.19 -4.46 -15.51
CA THR A 77 10.01 -4.87 -16.28
C THR A 77 9.24 -3.67 -16.82
N ASP A 78 8.87 -3.69 -18.11
CA ASP A 78 7.90 -2.76 -18.69
C ASP A 78 6.48 -3.22 -18.32
N SER A 79 5.89 -2.67 -17.26
CA SER A 79 4.53 -3.04 -16.88
C SER A 79 3.77 -1.87 -16.26
N ALA A 80 2.49 -1.76 -16.62
CA ALA A 80 1.55 -0.88 -15.95
C ALA A 80 1.59 -1.16 -14.44
N SER A 81 1.61 -0.08 -13.65
CA SER A 81 1.86 -0.16 -12.22
C SER A 81 0.56 0.10 -11.45
N LEU A 82 -0.20 -0.95 -11.14
CA LEU A 82 -1.23 -0.85 -10.11
C LEU A 82 -0.58 -0.57 -8.75
N MET A 83 -1.06 0.47 -8.06
CA MET A 83 -0.62 0.88 -6.74
C MET A 83 -1.75 0.97 -5.74
N LEU A 84 -1.47 0.59 -4.50
CA LEU A 84 -2.25 0.97 -3.32
C LEU A 84 -1.80 2.34 -2.84
N THR A 85 -2.74 3.29 -2.76
CA THR A 85 -2.53 4.62 -2.18
C THR A 85 -3.33 4.77 -0.88
N ILE A 86 -2.66 5.13 0.20
CA ILE A 86 -3.24 5.43 1.50
C ILE A 86 -3.02 6.92 1.80
N ARG A 87 -4.10 7.68 1.88
CA ARG A 87 -4.06 9.09 2.28
C ARG A 87 -4.34 9.24 3.76
N PHE A 88 -3.52 10.03 4.44
CA PHE A 88 -3.71 10.38 5.85
C PHE A 88 -4.37 11.75 6.00
N ASN A 89 -5.18 11.91 7.04
CA ASN A 89 -5.71 13.20 7.46
C ASN A 89 -4.67 14.00 8.28
N ALA A 90 -5.04 15.21 8.70
CA ALA A 90 -4.16 16.09 9.47
C ALA A 90 -3.75 15.54 10.86
N MET A 91 -4.44 14.51 11.36
CA MET A 91 -4.11 13.80 12.60
C MET A 91 -3.20 12.60 12.37
N GLY A 92 -2.75 12.33 11.14
CA GLY A 92 -1.94 11.16 10.79
C GLY A 92 -2.72 9.85 10.77
N LEU A 93 -4.04 9.90 10.55
CA LEU A 93 -4.90 8.72 10.46
C LEU A 93 -5.30 8.44 9.00
N ALA A 94 -5.21 7.18 8.59
CA ALA A 94 -5.59 6.72 7.27
C ALA A 94 -7.08 7.02 7.01
N LYS A 95 -7.38 7.75 5.93
CA LYS A 95 -8.73 8.22 5.59
C LYS A 95 -9.24 7.64 4.29
N GLU A 96 -8.40 7.63 3.24
CA GLU A 96 -8.76 7.14 1.91
C GLU A 96 -7.79 6.05 1.50
N ILE A 97 -8.34 4.94 0.99
CA ILE A 97 -7.61 3.75 0.56
C ILE A 97 -8.07 3.47 -0.87
N ASN A 98 -7.16 3.62 -1.83
CA ASN A 98 -7.49 3.52 -3.24
C ASN A 98 -6.49 2.61 -3.95
N PHE A 99 -6.96 1.91 -4.97
CA PHE A 99 -6.10 1.21 -5.92
C PHE A 99 -6.11 2.01 -7.22
N VAL A 100 -4.95 2.49 -7.66
CA VAL A 100 -4.79 3.37 -8.82
C VAL A 100 -3.80 2.75 -9.79
N SER A 101 -4.09 2.77 -11.08
CA SER A 101 -3.12 2.42 -12.12
C SER A 101 -2.39 3.69 -12.54
N GLU A 102 -1.07 3.62 -12.78
CA GLU A 102 -0.38 4.65 -13.55
C GLU A 102 -0.79 4.53 -15.03
N ASP A 103 -1.41 5.60 -15.56
CA ASP A 103 -1.74 5.78 -16.98
C ASP A 103 -0.51 6.25 -17.79
#